data_AF-A0A561T177-F1
#
_entry.id   AF-A0A561T177-F1
#
_cell.length_a   1.000
_cell.length_b   1.000
_cell.length_c   1.000
_cell.angle_alpha   90.00
_cell.angle_beta   90.00
_cell.angle_gamma   90.00
#
_symmetry.space_group_name_H-M   'P 1'
#
loop_
_entity.id
_entity.type
_entity.pdbx_description
1 polymer ?
#
loop_
_entity_poly.entity_id
_entity_poly.type
_entity_poly.pdbx_seq_one_letter_code
_entity_poly.pdbx_strand_id
1 'polypeptide(L)'
;MTTAARSPTTVVGVATHAGERTFEVVAWLSERHLVLYVPEIEAATTAQAMPDAEDAARSLIVDLTGLDPAAVRCEIRLGRARGGLGGPPMPAV
;
A
#
# COMPACT_ATOMS: atom_id res chain seq x y z
N MET A 1 -47.76 21.65 1.27
CA MET A 1 -47.05 21.14 0.07
C MET A 1 -45.77 20.47 0.54
N THR A 2 -45.67 19.18 0.26
CA THR A 2 -44.55 18.26 0.56
C THR A 2 -43.31 18.62 -0.26
N THR A 3 -42.13 18.65 0.36
CA THR A 3 -40.94 18.07 -0.28
C THR A 3 -39.91 17.60 0.74
N ALA A 4 -39.16 16.59 0.33
CA ALA A 4 -38.73 15.46 1.13
C ALA A 4 -37.50 15.69 2.02
N ALA A 5 -37.51 15.00 3.15
CA ALA A 5 -36.32 14.64 3.91
C ALA A 5 -35.31 13.95 2.97
N ARG A 6 -34.15 14.58 2.77
CA ARG A 6 -32.93 13.83 2.48
C ARG A 6 -32.17 13.71 3.79
N SER A 7 -32.21 12.51 4.33
CA SER A 7 -31.35 12.07 5.41
C SER A 7 -29.90 12.47 5.10
N PRO A 8 -29.25 13.29 5.93
CA PRO A 8 -27.80 13.23 5.96
C PRO A 8 -27.47 11.84 6.51
N THR A 9 -26.92 10.98 5.67
CA THR A 9 -26.39 9.70 6.16
C THR A 9 -25.19 10.05 7.05
N THR A 10 -25.47 10.08 8.35
CA THR A 10 -24.52 10.35 9.42
C THR A 10 -23.54 9.19 9.51
N VAL A 11 -22.28 9.51 9.19
CA VAL A 11 -21.06 9.14 9.93
C VAL A 11 -20.70 7.65 9.96
N VAL A 12 -19.65 7.32 9.20
CA VAL A 12 -18.51 6.63 9.81
C VAL A 12 -17.31 7.57 9.70
N GLY A 13 -17.28 8.54 10.62
CA GLY A 13 -16.03 9.11 11.06
C GLY A 13 -15.27 8.00 11.77
N VAL A 14 -14.42 7.30 11.04
CA VAL A 14 -13.31 6.61 11.68
C VAL A 14 -12.31 7.71 12.03
N ALA A 15 -12.42 8.25 13.24
CA ALA A 15 -11.29 8.93 13.83
C ALA A 15 -10.19 7.89 14.03
N THR A 16 -9.30 7.72 13.06
CA THR A 16 -7.96 7.21 13.33
C THR A 16 -7.04 8.38 13.13
N HIS A 17 -6.73 9.04 14.25
CA HIS A 17 -5.60 9.94 14.48
C HIS A 17 -4.81 10.36 13.25
N ALA A 18 -4.70 11.67 13.03
CA ALA A 18 -3.70 12.31 12.18
C ALA A 18 -2.27 12.04 12.70
N GLY A 19 -1.89 10.77 12.72
CA GLY A 19 -0.54 10.27 12.87
C GLY A 19 -0.26 9.55 11.56
N GLU A 20 0.84 9.91 10.92
CA GLU A 20 1.32 9.28 9.69
C GLU A 20 1.21 7.74 9.82
N ARG A 21 0.44 7.10 8.92
CA ARG A 21 0.36 5.64 8.86
C ARG A 21 1.42 5.15 7.88
N THR A 22 2.35 4.36 8.40
CA THR A 22 3.33 3.67 7.58
C THR A 22 2.79 2.33 7.13
N PHE A 23 2.84 2.09 5.82
CA PHE A 23 2.48 0.83 5.20
C PHE A 23 3.74 0.17 4.66
N GLU A 24 3.99 -1.06 5.07
CA GLU A 24 5.03 -1.87 4.45
C GLU A 24 4.60 -2.25 3.03
N VAL A 25 5.46 -2.02 2.05
CA VAL A 25 5.22 -2.38 0.66
C VAL A 25 6.34 -3.29 0.19
N VAL A 26 6.02 -4.56 -0.05
CA VAL A 26 6.96 -5.54 -0.56
C VAL A 26 7.01 -5.40 -2.08
N ALA A 27 8.12 -4.90 -2.60
CA ALA A 27 8.38 -4.72 -4.02
C ALA A 27 9.21 -5.87 -4.59
N TRP A 28 8.89 -6.41 -5.76
CA TRP A 28 9.80 -7.28 -6.50
C TRP A 28 9.67 -7.05 -8.01
N LEU A 29 10.77 -7.27 -8.73
CA LEU A 29 10.75 -7.21 -10.19
C LEU A 29 10.10 -8.48 -10.74
N SER A 30 9.10 -8.31 -11.59
CA SER A 30 8.43 -9.37 -12.32
C SER A 30 8.48 -9.04 -13.82
N GLU A 31 9.18 -9.87 -14.59
CA GLU A 31 9.39 -9.72 -16.03
C GLU A 31 9.97 -8.35 -16.45
N ARG A 32 9.13 -7.32 -16.56
CA ARG A 32 9.46 -5.94 -16.96
C ARG A 32 8.82 -4.86 -16.07
N HIS A 33 8.02 -5.26 -15.08
CA HIS A 33 7.31 -4.35 -14.19
C HIS A 33 7.66 -4.69 -12.74
N LEU A 34 7.47 -3.72 -11.86
CA LEU A 34 7.75 -3.85 -10.44
C LEU A 34 6.42 -4.11 -9.72
N VAL A 35 6.25 -5.31 -9.19
CA VAL A 35 5.06 -5.68 -8.41
C VAL A 35 5.23 -5.17 -7.00
N LEU A 36 4.20 -4.51 -6.48
CA LEU A 36 4.15 -3.86 -5.17
C LEU A 36 3.01 -4.47 -4.39
N TYR A 37 3.34 -5.24 -3.37
CA TYR A 37 2.37 -5.90 -2.52
C TYR A 37 2.32 -5.27 -1.14
N VAL A 38 1.12 -4.95 -0.68
CA VAL A 38 0.87 -4.35 0.62
C VAL A 38 0.19 -5.41 1.50
N PRO A 39 0.93 -6.12 2.39
CA PRO A 39 0.38 -7.20 3.20
C PRO A 39 -0.72 -6.74 4.15
N GLU A 40 -0.67 -5.50 4.63
CA GLU A 40 -1.65 -4.90 5.54
C GLU A 40 -3.08 -4.91 4.99
N ILE A 41 -3.22 -4.76 3.67
CA ILE A 41 -4.51 -4.70 2.97
C ILE A 41 -4.68 -5.84 1.96
N GLU A 42 -3.75 -6.80 1.97
CA GLU A 42 -3.68 -7.94 1.05
C GLU A 42 -3.83 -7.56 -0.43
N ALA A 43 -3.32 -6.38 -0.81
CA ALA A 43 -3.49 -5.80 -2.14
C ALA A 43 -2.16 -5.70 -2.89
N ALA A 44 -2.22 -5.79 -4.22
CA ALA A 44 -1.05 -5.65 -5.08
C ALA A 44 -1.30 -4.62 -6.20
N THR A 45 -0.26 -3.88 -6.55
CA THR A 45 -0.21 -3.01 -7.73
C THR A 45 1.10 -3.22 -8.49
N THR A 46 1.22 -2.64 -9.67
CA THR A 46 2.41 -2.70 -10.52
C THR A 46 2.88 -1.31 -10.87
N ALA A 47 4.19 -1.07 -10.81
CA ALA A 47 4.84 0.16 -11.25
C ALA A 47 5.83 -0.11 -12.39
N GLN A 48 6.07 0.89 -13.24
CA GLN A 48 7.03 0.77 -14.34
C GLN A 48 8.47 0.88 -13.86
N ALA A 49 8.72 1.69 -12.83
CA ALA A 49 10.04 1.88 -12.26
C ALA A 49 9.96 2.13 -10.74
N MET A 50 11.08 1.97 -10.04
CA MET A 50 11.21 2.31 -8.61
C MET A 50 10.78 3.73 -8.22
N PRO A 51 11.08 4.81 -8.98
CA PRO A 51 10.57 6.14 -8.63
C PRO A 51 9.03 6.23 -8.64
N ASP A 52 8.36 5.46 -9.50
CA ASP A 52 6.90 5.40 -9.56
C ASP A 52 6.30 4.47 -8.49
N ALA A 53 7.14 3.66 -7.83
CA ALA A 53 6.66 2.63 -6.93
C ALA A 53 5.98 3.18 -5.68
N GLU A 54 6.52 4.27 -5.13
CA GLU A 54 5.92 4.93 -3.97
C GLU A 54 4.56 5.54 -4.33
N ASP A 55 4.50 6.23 -5.47
CA ASP A 55 3.29 6.89 -5.92
C ASP A 55 2.19 5.87 -6.27
N ALA A 56 2.54 4.78 -6.96
CA ALA A 56 1.62 3.70 -7.29
C ALA A 56 1.09 2.98 -6.04
N ALA A 57 1.97 2.69 -5.07
CA ALA A 57 1.56 2.06 -3.81
C ALA A 57 0.67 3.00 -2.98
N ARG A 58 1.04 4.29 -2.89
CA ARG A 58 0.26 5.31 -2.19
C ARG A 58 -1.12 5.48 -2.81
N SER A 59 -1.22 5.56 -4.14
CA SER A 59 -2.51 5.67 -4.83
C SER A 59 -3.40 4.46 -4.53
N LEU A 60 -2.85 3.24 -4.61
CA LEU A 60 -3.58 2.01 -4.26
C LEU A 60 -4.11 2.04 -2.81
N ILE A 61 -3.25 2.42 -1.86
CA ILE A 61 -3.62 2.49 -0.44
C ILE A 61 -4.73 3.52 -0.24
N VAL A 62 -4.60 4.72 -0.81
CA VAL A 62 -5.60 5.79 -0.71
C VAL A 62 -6.93 5.34 -1.31
N ASP A 63 -6.91 4.72 -2.49
CA ASP A 63 -8.12 4.24 -3.17
C ASP A 63 -8.85 3.16 -2.38
N LEU A 64 -8.12 2.25 -1.72
CA LEU A 64 -8.72 1.14 -0.98
C LEU A 64 -9.11 1.48 0.47
N THR A 65 -8.35 2.36 1.12
CA THR A 65 -8.55 2.71 2.53
C THR A 65 -9.29 4.03 2.75
N GLY A 66 -9.35 4.90 1.73
CA GLY A 66 -9.89 6.26 1.84
C GLY A 66 -9.05 7.19 2.74
N LEU A 67 -7.77 6.88 2.96
CA LEU A 67 -6.86 7.69 3.77
C LEU A 67 -6.35 8.92 3.01
N ASP A 68 -5.92 9.93 3.75
CA ASP A 68 -5.28 11.11 3.15
C ASP A 68 -3.89 10.75 2.59
N PRO A 69 -3.57 11.09 1.33
CA PRO A 69 -2.29 10.76 0.72
C PRO A 69 -1.08 11.35 1.46
N ALA A 70 -1.22 12.50 2.12
CA ALA A 70 -0.15 13.11 2.90
C ALA A 70 0.05 12.42 4.27
N ALA A 71 -0.93 11.65 4.75
CA ALA A 71 -0.83 10.84 5.96
C ALA A 71 -0.35 9.39 5.68
N VAL A 72 -0.18 9.00 4.42
CA VAL A 72 0.28 7.66 4.02
C VAL A 72 1.78 7.69 3.74
N ARG A 73 2.55 6.97 4.56
CA ARG A 73 3.97 6.69 4.33
C ARG A 73 4.11 5.29 3.77
N CYS A 74 4.80 5.13 2.64
CA CYS A 74 5.08 3.81 2.07
C CYS A 74 6.52 3.43 2.40
N GLU A 75 6.72 2.36 3.16
CA GLU A 75 8.04 1.79 3.37
C GLU A 75 8.26 0.69 2.34
N ILE A 76 8.89 1.06 1.22
CA ILE A 76 9.15 0.13 0.14
C ILE A 76 10.33 -0.76 0.50
N ARG A 77 10.04 -2.03 0.76
CA ARG A 77 11.02 -3.09 0.95
C ARG A 77 11.12 -3.88 -0.33
N LEU A 78 12.29 -3.84 -0.97
CA LEU A 78 12.54 -4.72 -2.10
C LEU A 78 12.62 -6.16 -1.58
N GLY A 79 11.52 -6.89 -1.73
CA GLY A 79 11.48 -8.32 -1.54
C GLY A 79 12.47 -8.96 -2.50
N ARG A 80 13.38 -9.76 -1.95
CA ARG A 80 14.15 -10.66 -2.80
C ARG A 80 13.13 -11.63 -3.37
N ALA A 81 12.84 -11.53 -4.67
CA ALA A 81 12.12 -12.58 -5.37
C ALA A 81 12.73 -13.91 -4.91
N ARG A 82 11.89 -14.84 -4.44
CA ARG A 82 12.29 -16.24 -4.25
C ARG A 82 12.85 -16.72 -5.61
N GLY A 83 14.15 -16.54 -5.84
CA GLY A 83 14.74 -16.66 -7.17
C GLY A 83 16.00 -15.82 -7.46
N GLY A 84 16.40 -14.88 -6.58
CA GLY A 84 17.62 -14.07 -6.79
C GLY A 84 18.69 -14.28 -5.71
N LEU A 85 19.60 -15.24 -5.93
CA LEU A 85 20.93 -15.41 -5.32
C LEU A 85 21.19 -14.68 -3.97
N GLY A 86 20.80 -15.31 -2.89
CA GLY A 86 21.23 -14.98 -1.53
C GLY A 86 20.93 -16.18 -0.65
N GLY A 87 21.85 -17.14 -0.62
CA GLY A 87 21.68 -18.44 0.03
C GLY A 87 21.27 -18.34 1.50
N PRO A 88 20.69 -19.41 2.07
CA PRO A 88 20.44 -19.48 3.51
C PRO A 88 21.75 -19.31 4.28
N PRO A 89 21.76 -18.70 5.48
CA PRO A 89 22.94 -18.77 6.33
C PRO A 89 23.22 -20.26 6.58
N MET A 90 24.36 -20.76 6.10
CA MET A 90 24.81 -22.08 6.49
C MET A 90 24.99 -22.08 8.02
N PRO A 91 24.48 -23.08 8.75
CA PRO A 91 24.92 -23.29 10.12
C PRO A 91 26.42 -23.60 10.07
N ALA A 92 27.20 -22.81 10.82
CA ALA A 92 28.61 -23.08 11.05
C ALA A 92 28.74 -24.47 11.71
N VAL A 93 29.53 -25.36 11.09
CA VAL A 93 30.06 -26.58 11.70
C VAL A 93 31.55 -26.43 11.87
#